data_AF-A0A845V7R3-F1
#
_entry.id   AF-A0A845V7R3-F1
#
_cell.length_a   1.000
_cell.length_b   1.000
_cell.length_c   1.000
_cell.angle_alpha   90.00
_cell.angle_beta   90.00
_cell.angle_gamma   90.00
#
_symmetry.space_group_name_H-M   'P 1'
#
loop_
_entity.id
_entity.type
_entity.pdbx_description
1 polymer ?
#
loop_
_entity_poly.entity_id
_entity_poly.type
_entity_poly.pdbx_seq_one_letter_code
_entity_poly.pdbx_strand_id
1 'polypeptide(L)'
;MKNITLTSCGMLFMLLIVSPAIAQHDHHHDHEASPEAGSLALELDEGERWATDASLRQGMAGIREAFQAHHQDYRNDRFDQKSAAELADQVSDQVDFMFANCQLSSQADAELHKLLAAALGAVASLRDAETEPYEGLHALHQVLDVYPEYFDHPGWI
;
A
#
# COMPACT_ATOMS: atom_id res chain seq x y z
N MET A 1 8.85 -53.16 -31.56
CA MET A 1 7.50 -53.59 -31.18
C MET A 1 7.65 -54.61 -30.07
N LYS A 2 7.42 -54.20 -28.81
CA LYS A 2 7.72 -54.98 -27.61
C LYS A 2 6.43 -55.22 -26.80
N ASN A 3 6.02 -56.49 -26.77
CA ASN A 3 5.39 -57.32 -25.73
C ASN A 3 4.62 -56.68 -24.54
N ILE A 4 3.33 -57.04 -24.36
CA ILE A 4 2.72 -58.10 -23.48
C ILE A 4 2.31 -57.55 -22.09
N THR A 5 1.24 -58.15 -21.53
CA THR A 5 0.75 -58.18 -20.12
C THR A 5 -0.51 -57.34 -19.89
N LEU A 6 -1.47 -57.65 -19.00
CA LEU A 6 -1.73 -58.66 -17.95
C LEU A 6 -3.26 -58.54 -17.68
N THR A 7 -4.06 -59.61 -17.63
CA THR A 7 -4.52 -60.30 -16.40
C THR A 7 -5.64 -59.62 -15.61
N SER A 8 -6.73 -60.38 -15.49
CA SER A 8 -7.75 -60.45 -14.42
C SER A 8 -7.38 -59.83 -13.07
N CYS A 9 -8.34 -59.17 -12.41
CA CYS A 9 -8.88 -59.54 -11.09
C CYS A 9 -9.74 -58.38 -10.56
N GLY A 10 -10.86 -58.70 -9.92
CA GLY A 10 -11.92 -57.76 -9.62
C GLY A 10 -11.62 -56.72 -8.54
N MET A 11 -12.58 -55.82 -8.36
CA MET A 11 -12.87 -55.23 -7.06
C MET A 11 -14.28 -54.64 -7.08
N LEU A 12 -15.10 -55.17 -6.19
CA LEU A 12 -16.37 -54.59 -5.75
C LEU A 12 -16.07 -53.21 -5.17
N PHE A 13 -16.49 -52.14 -5.84
CA PHE A 13 -16.34 -50.78 -5.34
C PHE A 13 -17.69 -50.25 -4.87
N MET A 14 -17.76 -50.04 -3.56
CA MET A 14 -18.84 -49.42 -2.80
C MET A 14 -19.05 -47.99 -3.29
N LEU A 15 -20.19 -47.67 -3.90
CA LEU A 15 -20.54 -46.27 -4.22
C LEU A 15 -21.19 -45.62 -3.00
N LEU A 16 -20.37 -44.86 -2.27
CA LEU A 16 -20.82 -43.87 -1.30
C LEU A 16 -21.48 -42.70 -2.05
N ILE A 17 -22.66 -42.32 -1.59
CA ILE A 17 -23.41 -41.16 -2.07
C ILE A 17 -22.67 -39.92 -1.57
N VAL A 18 -21.97 -39.22 -2.47
CA VAL A 18 -21.35 -37.93 -2.16
C VAL A 18 -22.37 -36.85 -2.48
N SER A 19 -22.92 -36.21 -1.44
CA SER A 19 -23.68 -34.97 -1.60
C SER A 19 -22.72 -33.82 -1.93
N PRO A 20 -23.03 -32.95 -2.92
CA PRO A 20 -22.25 -31.75 -3.15
C PRO A 20 -22.50 -30.74 -2.03
N ALA A 21 -21.45 -30.39 -1.28
CA ALA A 21 -21.46 -29.21 -0.44
C ALA A 21 -21.51 -27.97 -1.35
N ILE A 22 -22.51 -27.12 -1.16
CA ILE A 22 -22.59 -25.79 -1.76
C ILE A 22 -21.47 -24.97 -1.10
N ALA A 23 -20.42 -24.64 -1.85
CA ALA A 23 -19.47 -23.63 -1.44
C ALA A 23 -20.16 -22.28 -1.51
N GLN A 24 -20.52 -21.72 -0.36
CA GLN A 24 -20.75 -20.27 -0.25
C GLN A 24 -19.41 -19.61 -0.58
N HIS A 25 -19.39 -18.83 -1.66
CA HIS A 25 -18.34 -17.84 -1.88
C HIS A 25 -18.62 -16.70 -0.91
N ASP A 26 -18.26 -16.92 0.37
CA ASP A 26 -18.04 -15.82 1.28
C ASP A 26 -16.86 -15.04 0.70
N HIS A 27 -17.13 -13.81 0.26
CA HIS A 27 -16.11 -12.78 0.22
C HIS A 27 -15.78 -12.43 1.66
N HIS A 28 -15.13 -13.36 2.36
CA HIS A 28 -14.43 -13.06 3.58
C HIS A 28 -13.29 -12.13 3.17
N HIS A 29 -13.32 -10.89 3.65
CA HIS A 29 -12.12 -10.08 3.75
C HIS A 29 -11.24 -10.75 4.82
N ASP A 30 -10.68 -11.90 4.46
CA ASP A 30 -9.64 -12.53 5.23
C ASP A 30 -8.47 -11.55 5.23
N HIS A 31 -8.20 -10.99 6.40
CA HIS A 31 -6.95 -10.31 6.75
C HIS A 31 -5.82 -11.35 6.83
N GLU A 32 -5.68 -12.18 5.80
CA GLU A 32 -4.59 -13.13 5.61
C GLU A 32 -3.33 -12.33 5.29
N ALA A 33 -2.46 -12.28 6.29
CA ALA A 33 -1.25 -11.46 6.35
C ALA A 33 -1.54 -9.96 6.21
N SER A 34 -1.74 -9.29 7.35
CA SER A 34 -1.07 -7.99 7.47
C SER A 34 0.42 -8.24 7.15
N PRO A 35 0.99 -7.72 6.04
CA PRO A 35 2.36 -7.25 6.20
C PRO A 35 2.27 -6.34 7.42
N GLU A 36 3.22 -6.41 8.35
CA GLU A 36 3.24 -5.43 9.44
C GLU A 36 2.89 -4.06 8.86
N ALA A 37 1.89 -3.39 9.44
CA ALA A 37 1.61 -1.99 9.14
C ALA A 37 2.91 -1.23 9.46
N GLY A 38 3.83 -1.17 8.50
CA GLY A 38 5.23 -0.90 8.79
C GLY A 38 6.26 -1.38 7.76
N SER A 39 5.94 -2.28 6.82
CA SER A 39 6.90 -2.61 5.75
C SER A 39 6.29 -2.39 4.36
N LEU A 40 6.41 -1.16 3.87
CA LEU A 40 6.26 -0.84 2.46
C LEU A 40 7.28 -1.67 1.67
N ALA A 41 6.80 -2.69 0.93
CA ALA A 41 7.64 -3.59 0.15
C ALA A 41 8.10 -2.93 -1.16
N LEU A 42 9.00 -1.97 -1.03
CA LEU A 42 9.66 -1.28 -2.15
C LEU A 42 10.97 -2.00 -2.52
N GLU A 43 11.32 -1.93 -3.80
CA GLU A 43 12.56 -2.45 -4.35
C GLU A 43 13.47 -1.31 -4.84
N LEU A 44 14.79 -1.49 -4.70
CA LEU A 44 15.80 -0.57 -5.25
C LEU A 44 16.12 -0.92 -6.70
N ASP A 45 16.64 0.04 -7.46
CA ASP A 45 17.17 -0.13 -8.81
C ASP A 45 18.54 -0.81 -8.73
N GLU A 46 18.56 -2.15 -8.66
CA GLU A 46 19.79 -2.94 -8.50
C GLU A 46 20.65 -2.51 -7.30
N GLY A 47 20.01 -1.97 -6.25
CA GLY A 47 20.67 -1.46 -5.04
C GLY A 47 20.90 0.06 -5.05
N GLU A 48 20.55 0.76 -6.12
CA GLU A 48 20.51 2.21 -6.21
C GLU A 48 19.09 2.76 -6.00
N ARG A 49 18.99 4.03 -5.58
CA ARG A 49 17.70 4.71 -5.48
C ARG A 49 17.18 5.08 -6.86
N TRP A 50 15.87 5.05 -7.03
CA TRP A 50 15.20 5.51 -8.23
C TRP A 50 15.38 7.01 -8.44
N ALA A 51 15.74 7.41 -9.67
CA ALA A 51 15.76 8.81 -10.05
C ALA A 51 14.35 9.42 -9.96
N THR A 52 14.26 10.65 -9.47
CA THR A 52 12.99 11.38 -9.37
C THR A 52 12.77 12.32 -10.55
N ASP A 53 11.51 12.54 -10.93
CA ASP A 53 11.13 13.62 -11.82
C ASP A 53 10.66 14.88 -11.04
N ALA A 54 10.33 15.96 -11.76
CA ALA A 54 9.90 17.20 -11.13
C ALA A 54 8.53 17.08 -10.42
N SER A 55 7.62 16.28 -10.95
CA SER A 55 6.28 16.10 -10.40
C SER A 55 6.32 15.34 -9.06
N LEU A 56 7.10 14.27 -8.99
CA LEU A 56 7.33 13.49 -7.78
C LEU A 56 7.98 14.36 -6.70
N ARG A 57 9.02 15.11 -7.06
CA ARG A 57 9.68 16.01 -6.09
C ARG A 57 8.72 17.06 -5.53
N GLN A 58 7.92 17.68 -6.38
CA GLN A 58 6.93 18.66 -5.95
C GLN A 58 5.87 18.03 -5.04
N GLY A 59 5.26 16.91 -5.47
CA GLY A 59 4.21 16.24 -4.72
C GLY A 59 4.68 15.80 -3.33
N MET A 60 5.82 15.11 -3.24
CA MET A 60 6.36 14.65 -1.96
C MET A 60 6.80 15.80 -1.05
N ALA A 61 7.36 16.88 -1.61
CA ALA A 61 7.66 18.07 -0.82
C ALA A 61 6.37 18.71 -0.25
N GLY A 62 5.32 18.81 -1.06
CA GLY A 62 4.00 19.29 -0.62
C GLY A 62 3.38 18.43 0.49
N ILE A 63 3.45 17.10 0.36
CA ILE A 63 2.99 16.17 1.41
C ILE A 63 3.77 16.38 2.70
N ARG A 64 5.10 16.53 2.61
CA ARG A 64 5.95 16.77 3.79
C ARG A 64 5.64 18.10 4.46
N GLU A 65 5.41 19.16 3.69
CA GLU A 65 5.02 20.47 4.21
C GLU A 65 3.66 20.42 4.93
N ALA A 66 2.65 19.77 4.32
CA ALA A 66 1.35 19.55 4.93
C ALA A 66 1.47 18.76 6.24
N PHE A 67 2.20 17.63 6.21
CA PHE A 67 2.48 16.84 7.41
C PHE A 67 3.12 17.68 8.51
N GLN A 68 4.15 18.49 8.20
CA GLN A 68 4.84 19.30 9.20
C GLN A 68 3.92 20.33 9.86
N ALA A 69 3.03 20.97 9.10
CA ALA A 69 2.06 21.91 9.65
C ALA A 69 1.12 21.23 10.64
N HIS A 70 0.56 20.08 10.28
CA HIS A 70 -0.38 19.34 11.13
C HIS A 70 0.28 18.60 12.30
N HIS A 71 1.52 18.13 12.13
CA HIS A 71 2.31 17.56 13.21
C HIS A 71 2.63 18.58 14.30
N GLN A 72 2.75 19.86 13.96
CA GLN A 72 2.85 20.92 14.98
C GLN A 72 1.57 21.05 15.80
N ASP A 73 0.39 20.92 15.20
CA ASP A 73 -0.87 20.91 15.94
C ASP A 73 -1.00 19.67 16.83
N TYR A 74 -0.53 18.50 16.37
CA TYR A 74 -0.46 17.29 17.19
C TYR A 74 0.40 17.50 18.44
N ARG A 75 1.59 18.08 18.30
CA ARG A 75 2.48 18.37 19.46
C ARG A 75 1.92 19.40 20.44
N ASN A 76 0.87 20.13 20.06
CA ASN A 76 0.22 21.12 20.90
C ASN A 76 -1.17 20.68 21.39
N ASP A 77 -1.52 19.39 21.27
CA ASP A 77 -2.83 18.83 21.63
C ASP A 77 -4.01 19.49 20.89
N ARG A 78 -3.78 19.92 19.63
CA ARG A 78 -4.78 20.58 18.76
C ARG A 78 -5.10 19.81 17.48
N PHE A 79 -4.57 18.61 17.31
CA PHE A 79 -4.87 17.79 16.14
C PHE A 79 -6.19 17.05 16.35
N ASP A 80 -7.26 17.58 15.78
CA ASP A 80 -8.61 17.03 15.84
C ASP A 80 -9.03 16.43 14.48
N GLN A 81 -10.26 15.90 14.43
CA GLN A 81 -10.82 15.29 13.22
C GLN A 81 -10.88 16.27 12.03
N LYS A 82 -11.05 17.57 12.28
CA LYS A 82 -11.10 18.57 11.23
C LYS A 82 -9.70 18.77 10.64
N SER A 83 -8.68 18.93 11.48
CA SER A 83 -7.28 18.98 11.02
C SER A 83 -6.88 17.70 10.29
N ALA A 84 -7.31 16.53 10.76
CA ALA A 84 -7.05 15.26 10.09
C ALA A 84 -7.69 15.19 8.68
N ALA A 85 -8.93 15.67 8.53
CA ALA A 85 -9.59 15.75 7.23
C ALA A 85 -8.91 16.76 6.29
N GLU A 86 -8.46 17.92 6.81
CA GLU A 86 -7.71 18.90 6.03
C GLU A 86 -6.36 18.35 5.55
N LEU A 87 -5.62 17.63 6.41
CA LEU A 87 -4.40 16.93 6.01
C LEU A 87 -4.70 15.88 4.93
N ALA A 88 -5.77 15.11 5.10
CA ALA A 88 -6.17 14.09 4.14
C ALA A 88 -6.47 14.69 2.75
N ASP A 89 -7.16 15.83 2.68
CA ASP A 89 -7.43 16.56 1.43
C ASP A 89 -6.11 17.00 0.77
N GLN A 90 -5.21 17.63 1.55
CA GLN A 90 -3.92 18.11 1.04
C GLN A 90 -3.04 16.97 0.48
N VAL A 91 -3.01 15.82 1.15
CA VAL A 91 -2.26 14.65 0.68
C VAL A 91 -2.88 14.09 -0.58
N SER A 92 -4.21 13.92 -0.64
CA SER A 92 -4.91 13.47 -1.84
C SER A 92 -4.62 14.37 -3.05
N ASP A 93 -4.65 15.69 -2.88
CA ASP A 93 -4.35 16.64 -3.96
C ASP A 93 -2.93 16.47 -4.53
N GLN A 94 -1.94 16.24 -3.67
CA GLN A 94 -0.57 15.99 -4.12
C GLN A 94 -0.42 14.64 -4.83
N VAL A 95 -1.10 13.60 -4.34
CA VAL A 95 -1.13 12.27 -4.96
C VAL A 95 -1.74 12.35 -6.36
N ASP A 96 -2.90 12.99 -6.50
CA ASP A 96 -3.58 13.19 -7.78
C ASP A 96 -2.71 14.01 -8.75
N PHE A 97 -2.03 15.04 -8.25
CA PHE A 97 -1.08 15.82 -9.03
C PHE A 97 0.07 14.94 -9.57
N MET A 98 0.65 14.07 -8.74
CA MET A 98 1.73 13.17 -9.18
C MET A 98 1.25 12.21 -10.26
N PHE A 99 0.08 11.57 -10.08
CA PHE A 99 -0.49 10.70 -11.11
C PHE A 99 -0.74 11.42 -12.44
N ALA A 100 -1.22 12.67 -12.39
CA ALA A 100 -1.52 13.45 -13.59
C ALA A 100 -0.27 13.93 -14.35
N ASN A 101 0.89 13.99 -13.69
CA ASN A 101 2.10 14.63 -14.23
C ASN A 101 3.34 13.70 -14.28
N CYS A 102 3.18 12.42 -13.93
CA CYS A 102 4.25 11.43 -13.84
C CYS A 102 5.01 11.25 -15.16
N GLN A 103 6.34 11.30 -15.07
CA GLN A 103 7.29 11.15 -16.18
C GLN A 103 8.42 10.16 -15.82
N LEU A 104 8.22 9.35 -14.79
CA LEU A 104 9.17 8.33 -14.37
C LEU A 104 9.31 7.21 -15.41
N SER A 105 10.41 6.46 -15.31
CA SER A 105 10.50 5.16 -16.01
C SER A 105 9.43 4.22 -15.45
N SER A 106 8.98 3.24 -16.25
CA SER A 106 7.92 2.32 -15.81
C SER A 106 8.26 1.53 -14.54
N GLN A 107 9.56 1.29 -14.27
CA GLN A 107 10.01 0.58 -13.07
C GLN A 107 9.97 1.50 -11.84
N ALA A 108 10.49 2.72 -11.95
CA ALA A 108 10.38 3.72 -10.88
C ALA A 108 8.92 4.08 -10.56
N ASP A 109 8.06 4.16 -11.58
CA ASP A 109 6.62 4.40 -11.44
C ASP A 109 5.91 3.28 -10.68
N ALA A 110 6.27 2.02 -10.94
CA ALA A 110 5.71 0.87 -10.23
C ALA A 110 6.03 0.92 -8.72
N GLU A 111 7.26 1.30 -8.37
CA GLU A 111 7.65 1.51 -6.96
C GLU A 111 6.95 2.74 -6.37
N LEU A 112 6.80 3.83 -7.14
CA LEU A 112 6.08 5.02 -6.69
C LEU A 112 4.63 4.66 -6.36
N HIS A 113 3.96 3.86 -7.20
CA HIS A 113 2.57 3.46 -6.98
C HIS A 113 2.37 2.69 -5.67
N LYS A 114 3.33 1.86 -5.23
CA LYS A 114 3.27 1.21 -3.92
C LYS A 114 3.33 2.23 -2.78
N LEU A 115 4.23 3.20 -2.88
CA LEU A 115 4.37 4.30 -1.92
C LEU A 115 3.10 5.17 -1.86
N LEU A 116 2.54 5.54 -3.01
CA LEU A 116 1.32 6.35 -3.10
C LEU A 116 0.09 5.58 -2.62
N ALA A 117 0.03 4.27 -2.83
CA ALA A 117 -1.02 3.44 -2.24
C ALA A 117 -0.98 3.45 -0.70
N ALA A 118 0.21 3.40 -0.10
CA ALA A 118 0.34 3.55 1.35
C ALA A 118 -0.04 4.95 1.83
N ALA A 119 0.31 6.00 1.08
CA ALA A 119 -0.13 7.37 1.37
C ALA A 119 -1.66 7.49 1.35
N LEU A 120 -2.33 6.86 0.38
CA LEU A 120 -3.79 6.81 0.31
C LEU A 120 -4.40 5.96 1.44
N GLY A 121 -3.71 4.92 1.91
CA GLY A 121 -4.06 4.21 3.14
C GLY A 121 -4.04 5.13 4.36
N ALA A 122 -3.01 5.96 4.51
CA ALA A 122 -2.93 6.96 5.56
C ALA A 122 -4.05 8.02 5.45
N VAL A 123 -4.38 8.46 4.23
CA VAL A 123 -5.54 9.34 3.95
C VAL A 123 -6.84 8.70 4.43
N ALA A 124 -7.05 7.40 4.18
CA ALA A 124 -8.23 6.69 4.66
C ALA A 124 -8.30 6.69 6.19
N SER A 125 -7.19 6.36 6.87
CA SER A 125 -7.12 6.41 8.34
C SER A 125 -7.34 7.81 8.90
N LEU A 126 -6.81 8.86 8.27
CA LEU A 126 -7.06 10.26 8.69
C LEU A 126 -8.55 10.64 8.65
N ARG A 127 -9.33 10.00 7.78
CA ARG A 127 -10.77 10.27 7.60
C ARG A 127 -11.66 9.35 8.42
N ASP A 128 -11.12 8.30 9.02
CA ASP A 128 -11.91 7.31 9.74
C ASP A 128 -12.22 7.81 11.16
N ALA A 129 -13.51 8.10 11.40
CA ALA A 129 -14.02 8.61 12.66
C ALA A 129 -13.96 7.58 13.80
N GLU A 130 -13.78 6.29 13.48
CA GLU A 130 -13.64 5.22 14.47
C GLU A 130 -12.17 4.99 14.84
N THR A 131 -11.23 5.59 14.11
CA THR A 131 -9.78 5.55 14.43
C THR A 131 -9.35 6.79 15.18
N GLU A 132 -8.32 6.65 16.00
CA GLU A 132 -7.71 7.81 16.61
C GLU A 132 -6.99 8.64 15.53
N PRO A 133 -7.20 9.97 15.45
CA PRO A 133 -6.66 10.81 14.37
C PRO A 133 -5.13 10.66 14.17
N TYR A 134 -4.40 10.39 15.26
CA TYR A 134 -2.95 10.24 15.22
C TYR A 134 -2.47 9.00 14.45
N GLU A 135 -3.31 7.98 14.25
CA GLU A 135 -2.93 6.76 13.52
C GLU A 135 -2.67 7.07 12.04
N GLY A 136 -3.57 7.83 11.40
CA GLY A 136 -3.37 8.29 10.04
C GLY A 136 -2.16 9.23 9.90
N LEU A 137 -1.93 10.10 10.88
CA LEU A 137 -0.76 10.97 10.93
C LEU A 137 0.54 10.13 11.05
N HIS A 138 0.53 9.10 11.88
CA HIS A 138 1.67 8.18 12.04
C HIS A 138 1.95 7.38 10.75
N ALA A 139 0.91 6.83 10.12
CA ALA A 139 1.04 6.12 8.85
C ALA A 139 1.62 7.02 7.75
N LEU A 140 1.20 8.30 7.69
CA LEU A 140 1.77 9.26 6.74
C LEU A 140 3.24 9.57 7.04
N HIS A 141 3.63 9.64 8.32
CA HIS A 141 5.03 9.79 8.70
C HIS A 141 5.89 8.63 8.21
N GLN A 142 5.42 7.39 8.33
CA GLN A 142 6.12 6.21 7.83
C GLN A 142 6.35 6.27 6.30
N VAL A 143 5.37 6.76 5.54
CA VAL A 143 5.52 6.98 4.09
C VAL A 143 6.64 8.00 3.80
N LEU A 144 6.66 9.12 4.54
CA LEU A 144 7.67 10.17 4.39
C LEU A 144 9.08 9.70 4.82
N ASP A 145 9.17 8.85 5.84
CA ASP A 145 10.42 8.27 6.33
C ASP A 145 11.01 7.27 5.31
N VAL A 146 10.17 6.46 4.67
CA VAL A 146 10.58 5.44 3.69
C VAL A 146 11.01 6.07 2.35
N TYR A 147 10.35 7.14 1.90
CA TYR A 147 10.60 7.76 0.60
C TYR A 147 12.09 8.00 0.24
N PRO A 148 12.92 8.66 1.08
CA PRO A 148 14.32 8.93 0.75
C PRO A 148 15.22 7.69 0.73
N GLU A 149 14.77 6.55 1.25
CA GLU A 149 15.49 5.29 1.16
C GLU A 149 15.45 4.72 -0.26
N TYR A 150 14.38 5.00 -1.01
CA TYR A 150 14.11 4.40 -2.32
C TYR A 150 14.17 5.40 -3.48
N PHE A 151 13.94 6.69 -3.23
CA PHE A 151 13.91 7.72 -4.26
C PHE A 151 14.99 8.77 -4.05
N ASP A 152 15.76 9.05 -5.10
CA ASP A 152 16.78 10.09 -5.08
C ASP A 152 16.13 11.46 -5.30
N HIS A 153 15.73 12.09 -4.19
CA HIS A 153 15.21 13.45 -4.16
C HIS A 153 16.31 14.40 -3.65
N PRO A 154 16.98 15.17 -4.53
CA PRO A 154 18.00 16.13 -4.11
C PRO A 154 17.47 17.15 -3.10
N GLY A 155 18.12 17.26 -1.95
CA GLY A 155 17.72 18.19 -0.89
C GLY A 155 16.64 17.66 0.05
N TRP A 156 16.28 16.37 -0.03
CA TRP A 156 15.48 15.72 1.00
C TRP A 156 16.34 15.50 2.26
N ILE A 157 16.11 16.36 3.26
CA ILE A 157 16.68 16.32 4.62
C ILE A 157 15.53 16.08 5.60
#